data_AF-A0AAP4EEP5-F1
#
_entry.id   AF-A0AAP4EEP5-F1
#
_cell.length_a   1.000
_cell.length_b   1.000
_cell.length_c   1.000
_cell.angle_alpha   90.00
_cell.angle_beta   90.00
_cell.angle_gamma   90.00
#
_symmetry.space_group_name_H-M   'P 1'
#
loop_
_entity.id
_entity.type
_entity.pdbx_description
1 polymer ?
#
loop_
_entity_poly.entity_id
_entity_poly.type
_entity_poly.pdbx_seq_one_letter_code
_entity_poly.pdbx_strand_id
1 'polypeptide(L)' 'MGEVKARQYVFYSRWDKHELKCACLFGNPCCDRYRQCEEIELKLKPYEDVESCMNKARKYKRHKGAIRQE' A
#
# COMPACT_ATOMS: atom_id res chain seq x y z
N MET A 1 -14.72 11.88 -12.76
CA MET A 1 -13.56 11.08 -12.36
C MET A 1 -13.89 9.63 -12.68
N GLY A 2 -13.13 8.97 -13.56
CA GLY A 2 -13.43 7.60 -13.97
C GLY A 2 -13.25 6.62 -12.81
N GLU A 3 -14.06 5.57 -12.76
CA GLU A 3 -13.95 4.50 -11.76
C GLU A 3 -12.55 3.88 -11.81
N VAL A 4 -11.81 3.99 -10.71
CA VAL A 4 -10.47 3.42 -10.63
C VAL A 4 -10.61 1.91 -10.46
N LYS A 5 -10.14 1.16 -11.44
CA LYS A 5 -10.21 -0.31 -11.43
C LYS A 5 -9.27 -0.88 -10.36
N ALA A 6 -9.84 -1.70 -9.48
CA ALA A 6 -9.08 -2.54 -8.56
C ALA A 6 -8.19 -3.51 -9.36
N ARG A 7 -6.95 -3.70 -8.92
CA ARG A 7 -6.04 -4.71 -9.48
C ARG A 7 -5.84 -5.83 -8.47
N GLN A 8 -5.94 -7.07 -8.95
CA GLN A 8 -5.61 -8.25 -8.18
C GLN A 8 -4.17 -8.63 -8.45
N TYR A 9 -3.44 -8.92 -7.39
CA TYR A 9 -2.05 -9.32 -7.43
C TYR A 9 -1.86 -10.57 -6.58
N VAL A 10 -1.11 -11.52 -7.11
CA VAL A 10 -0.70 -12.72 -6.38
C VAL A 10 0.67 -12.46 -5.75
N PHE A 11 0.72 -12.57 -4.43
CA PHE A 11 1.92 -12.40 -3.64
C PHE A 11 2.22 -13.64 -2.82
N TYR A 12 3.49 -13.87 -2.56
CA TYR A 12 3.94 -14.82 -1.55
C TYR A 12 4.31 -14.05 -0.29
N SER A 13 3.74 -14.42 0.85
CA SER A 13 4.08 -13.81 2.12
C SER A 13 4.27 -14.82 3.25
N ARG A 14 5.05 -14.46 4.25
CA ARG A 14 5.24 -15.27 5.46
C ARG A 14 5.22 -14.35 6.65
N TRP A 15 4.43 -14.72 7.62
CA TRP A 15 4.28 -14.00 8.87
C TRP A 15 4.79 -14.86 10.02
N ASP A 16 5.48 -14.24 10.96
CA ASP A 16 5.75 -14.80 12.28
C ASP A 16 5.02 -13.93 13.30
N LYS A 17 3.85 -14.40 13.74
CA LYS A 17 2.89 -13.62 14.53
C LYS A 17 2.51 -12.31 13.81
N HIS A 18 3.10 -11.19 14.22
CA HIS A 18 2.85 -9.86 13.66
C HIS A 18 4.02 -9.34 12.82
N GLU A 19 5.06 -10.14 12.62
CA GLU A 19 6.26 -9.75 11.89
C GLU A 19 6.26 -10.36 10.48
N LEU A 20 6.24 -9.49 9.47
CA LEU A 20 6.32 -9.91 8.07
C LEU A 20 7.76 -10.34 7.74
N LYS A 21 7.98 -11.63 7.52
CA LYS A 21 9.30 -12.22 7.21
C LYS A 21 9.60 -12.23 5.71
N CYS A 22 8.61 -12.42 4.84
CA CYS A 22 8.75 -12.30 3.39
C CYS A 22 7.48 -11.67 2.80
N ALA A 23 7.65 -10.87 1.74
CA ALA A 23 6.60 -10.46 0.82
C ALA A 23 7.21 -10.25 -0.57
N CYS A 24 6.91 -11.14 -1.52
CA CYS A 24 7.35 -10.97 -2.91
C CYS A 24 6.20 -11.18 -3.88
N LEU A 25 6.31 -10.55 -5.05
CA LEU A 25 5.47 -10.88 -6.20
C LEU A 25 5.75 -12.31 -6.67
N PHE A 26 4.72 -12.94 -7.23
CA PHE A 26 4.82 -14.25 -7.89
C PHE A 26 5.99 -14.28 -8.90
N GLY A 27 6.82 -15.33 -8.83
CA GLY A 27 7.98 -15.52 -9.72
C GLY A 27 9.25 -14.74 -9.33
N ASN A 28 9.30 -14.11 -8.15
CA ASN A 28 10.52 -13.46 -7.67
C ASN A 28 11.50 -14.49 -7.06
N PRO A 29 12.74 -14.62 -7.59
CA PRO A 29 13.72 -15.59 -7.11
C PRO A 29 14.18 -15.34 -5.66
N CYS A 30 13.94 -14.15 -5.12
CA CYS A 30 14.20 -13.86 -3.70
C CYS A 30 13.27 -14.65 -2.76
N CYS A 31 12.07 -15.02 -3.22
CA CYS A 31 11.12 -15.84 -2.45
C CYS A 31 11.21 -17.35 -2.76
N ASP A 32 11.77 -17.75 -3.92
CA ASP A 32 11.99 -19.17 -4.27
C ASP A 32 12.87 -19.93 -3.26
N ARG A 33 13.73 -19.22 -2.53
CA ARG A 33 14.59 -19.81 -1.48
C ARG A 33 13.91 -19.91 -0.12
N TYR A 34 12.75 -19.29 0.06
CA TYR A 34 11.93 -19.36 1.26
C TYR A 34 10.67 -20.17 0.97
N ARG A 35 10.84 -21.50 0.84
CA ARG A 35 9.82 -22.53 0.50
C ARG A 35 8.55 -22.56 1.38
N GLN A 36 8.44 -21.66 2.35
CA GLN A 36 7.33 -21.57 3.33
C GLN A 36 6.53 -20.27 3.21
N CYS A 37 6.73 -19.46 2.16
CA CYS A 37 5.87 -18.31 1.92
C CYS A 37 4.52 -18.80 1.36
N GLU A 38 3.42 -18.35 1.95
CA GLU A 38 2.04 -18.65 1.57
C GLU A 38 1.58 -17.75 0.44
N GLU A 39 0.76 -18.30 -0.46
CA GLU A 39 0.14 -17.53 -1.54
C GLU A 39 -1.04 -16.71 -1.00
N ILE A 40 -1.01 -15.40 -1.25
CA ILE A 40 -2.05 -14.47 -0.84
C ILE A 40 -2.47 -13.62 -2.03
N GLU A 41 -3.78 -13.53 -2.25
CA GLU A 41 -4.37 -12.58 -3.18
C GLU A 41 -4.57 -11.22 -2.50
N LEU A 42 -3.90 -10.20 -3.04
CA LEU A 42 -4.07 -8.82 -2.60
C LEU A 42 -4.90 -8.05 -3.63
N LYS A 43 -6.00 -7.46 -3.18
CA LYS A 43 -6.79 -6.53 -3.98
C LYS A 43 -6.41 -5.10 -3.59
N LEU A 44 -5.68 -4.44 -4.48
CA LEU A 44 -5.34 -3.03 -4.32
C LEU A 44 -6.29 -2.21 -5.18
N LYS A 45 -7.05 -1.28 -4.59
CA LYS A 45 -7.62 -0.19 -5.39
C LYS A 45 -6.57 0.91 -5.47
N PRO A 46 -6.09 1.25 -6.68
CA PRO A 46 -5.27 2.43 -6.84
C PRO A 46 -6.07 3.62 -6.29
N TYR A 47 -5.43 4.43 -5.45
CA TYR A 47 -6.05 5.57 -4.77
C TYR A 47 -7.09 5.25 -3.68
N GLU A 48 -7.28 3.98 -3.27
CA GLU A 48 -7.86 3.72 -1.94
C GLU A 48 -6.98 4.43 -0.92
N ASP A 49 -7.62 5.11 0.03
CA ASP A 49 -6.97 5.94 1.03
C ASP A 49 -6.14 7.13 0.52
N VAL A 50 -6.05 7.41 -0.79
CA VAL A 50 -5.42 8.66 -1.27
C VAL A 50 -6.33 9.84 -0.95
N GLU A 51 -7.64 9.69 -1.08
CA GLU A 51 -8.56 10.75 -0.65
C GLU A 51 -8.47 10.97 0.87
N SER A 52 -8.43 9.89 1.67
CA SER A 52 -8.19 9.95 3.12
C SER A 52 -6.82 10.59 3.45
N CYS A 53 -5.77 10.23 2.71
CA CYS A 53 -4.43 10.77 2.85
C CYS A 53 -4.39 12.24 2.48
N MET A 54 -4.99 12.67 1.36
CA MET A 54 -5.04 14.07 0.92
C MET A 54 -5.92 14.91 1.85
N ASN A 55 -7.02 14.36 2.34
CA ASN A 55 -7.89 15.03 3.32
C ASN A 55 -7.21 15.16 4.70
N LYS A 56 -6.35 14.22 5.07
CA LYS A 56 -5.54 14.25 6.31
C LYS A 56 -4.19 14.96 6.12
N ALA A 57 -3.69 15.08 4.90
CA ALA A 57 -2.43 15.73 4.58
C ALA A 57 -2.63 17.23 4.69
N ARG A 58 -2.33 17.74 5.90
CA ARG A 58 -1.80 19.08 6.15
C ARG A 58 -2.62 20.17 5.46
N LYS A 59 -3.68 20.63 6.14
CA LYS A 59 -4.47 21.78 5.69
C LYS A 59 -3.56 23.01 5.72
N TYR A 60 -3.07 23.40 4.56
CA TYR A 60 -2.35 24.66 4.43
C TYR A 60 -3.37 25.80 4.46
N LYS A 61 -3.36 26.60 5.53
CA LYS A 61 -4.15 27.84 5.60
C LYS A 61 -3.28 29.06 5.39
N ARG A 62 -3.85 30.09 4.77
CA ARG A 62 -3.19 31.39 4.67
C ARG A 62 -3.37 32.14 5.98
N HIS A 63 -2.26 32.47 6.64
CA HIS A 63 -2.26 33.31 7.83
C HIS A 63 -1.44 34.57 7.54
N LYS A 64 -2.10 35.74 7.52
CA LYS A 64 -1.50 37.03 7.15
C LYS A 64 -0.75 36.99 5.80
N GLY A 65 -1.39 36.41 4.79
CA GLY A 65 -0.87 36.34 3.42
C GLY A 65 0.12 35.18 3.15
N ALA A 66 0.78 34.64 4.18
CA ALA A 66 1.71 33.53 4.05
C ALA A 66 0.99 32.17 4.16
N ILE A 67 1.39 31.20 3.34
CA ILE A 67 0.93 29.81 3.43
C ILE A 67 1.58 29.16 4.66
N ARG A 68 0.75 28.67 5.58
CA ARG A 68 1.19 27.93 6.77
C ARG A 68 0.47 26.59 6.84
N GLN A 69 1.18 25.59 7.32
CA GLN A 69 0.62 24.28 7.57
C GLN A 69 -0.05 24.28 8.95
N GLU A 70 -1.32 23.89 9.03
CA GLU A 70 -1.96 23.54 10.31
C GLU A 70 -1.64 22.10 10.74
#